data_AF-J9FR07-F1
#
_entry.id   AF-J9FR07-F1
#
_cell.length_a   1.000
_cell.length_b   1.000
_cell.length_c   1.000
_cell.angle_alpha   90.00
_cell.angle_beta   90.00
_cell.angle_gamma   90.00
#
_symmetry.space_group_name_H-M   'P 1'
#
loop_
_entity.id
_entity.type
_entity.pdbx_description
1 polymer ?
#
loop_
_entity_poly.entity_id
_entity_poly.type
_entity_poly.pdbx_seq_one_letter_code
_entity_poly.pdbx_strand_id
1 'polypeptide(L)'
;MNVSFRFLLVFFIFSLSLILPINAQNCSPLSALLPMPNEVEVWAEKTPFRLTAETSIVTQLPADEFCVKELQRLLNEQMRRDVPVAQGRKYSASVVELVLDASVEGKEHYILEVTKKKLSIKASTKAGLYYGVKTLEQILLGDVCRTEKGEVAALRVDDAPRFPRRALMLDPARHFYPVEDVKFFIEQMARYKYNVLQLHLTDDQGWRVEIQSHPELTRLGGFCNPKAKGSENGFYTQQQLKEIIAYAAQRNVEVVPELDVPGHTTAIVGVFPELKCVHWQKEKHDSGQPYRYMLCAANEQVYAIYDDIIREVAALFPSQHIHLGGDESIIEKNWSLCPRCQELKKKLGYREDRQLMNEFFRRILTSVRKYGKQAILWCELDNIYMPANEYLFDYQKDVTLVTWRMGLTPKCIELTAASGHHLLMAPGEYAYLDYPQLKGDLPEFNNWGMPITTLEKAYEFDPGYGLPEAEQRHIVGVMGTLWAEAMQDINRVTYMTYPRGLALAEAGWTQMAHREWKSFCRRMYPNLLYLMKQGVSVRVPFEVVPR
;
A
#
# COMPACT_ATOMS: atom_id res chain seq x y z
N MET A 1 21.41 93.89 -24.25
CA MET A 1 20.21 93.72 -23.39
C MET A 1 19.91 92.22 -23.38
N ASN A 2 20.30 91.53 -22.31
CA ASN A 2 19.48 91.21 -21.13
C ASN A 2 18.53 90.02 -21.43
N VAL A 3 18.84 88.81 -20.94
CA VAL A 3 18.24 88.20 -19.71
C VAL A 3 16.77 87.78 -19.98
N SER A 4 16.28 86.54 -19.83
CA SER A 4 16.82 85.23 -19.36
C SER A 4 15.89 84.10 -19.90
N PHE A 5 15.80 82.83 -19.48
CA PHE A 5 16.39 82.04 -18.36
C PHE A 5 16.65 80.57 -18.83
N ARG A 6 17.06 79.69 -17.91
CA ARG A 6 17.26 78.23 -18.07
C ARG A 6 15.95 77.42 -18.07
N PHE A 7 15.94 76.29 -18.79
CA PHE A 7 15.85 74.95 -18.15
C PHE A 7 16.44 73.87 -19.05
N LEU A 8 17.38 73.09 -18.51
CA LEU A 8 18.02 71.95 -19.17
C LEU A 8 18.19 70.88 -18.10
N LEU A 9 17.38 69.81 -18.14
CA LEU A 9 17.60 68.63 -17.31
C LEU A 9 16.91 67.38 -17.91
N VAL A 10 17.73 66.39 -18.25
CA VAL A 10 17.54 64.95 -18.02
C VAL A 10 16.11 64.38 -18.14
N PHE A 11 15.92 63.56 -19.19
CA PHE A 11 15.28 62.25 -19.00
C PHE A 11 16.18 61.17 -19.60
N PHE A 12 16.99 60.57 -18.72
CA PHE A 12 17.83 59.43 -19.04
C PHE A 12 16.98 58.15 -19.05
N ILE A 13 17.42 57.16 -19.81
CA ILE A 13 16.72 55.89 -20.03
C ILE A 13 16.37 55.21 -18.69
N PHE A 14 15.08 55.10 -18.40
CA PHE A 14 14.52 54.24 -17.35
C PHE A 14 13.77 53.06 -17.99
N SER A 15 14.46 52.32 -18.85
CA SER A 15 14.12 50.92 -19.10
C SER A 15 14.48 50.12 -17.85
N LEU A 16 13.70 50.29 -16.79
CA LEU A 16 13.87 49.51 -15.57
C LEU A 16 13.50 48.07 -15.91
N SER A 17 14.52 47.26 -16.18
CA SER A 17 14.39 45.82 -16.28
C SER A 17 13.90 45.30 -14.94
N LEU A 18 12.58 45.23 -14.77
CA LEU A 18 11.92 44.36 -13.82
C LEU A 18 12.20 42.92 -14.25
N ILE A 19 13.45 42.51 -14.03
CA ILE A 19 13.81 41.12 -13.79
C ILE A 19 13.13 40.81 -12.45
N LEU A 20 11.82 40.52 -12.54
CA LEU A 20 11.22 39.59 -11.59
C LEU A 20 12.17 38.40 -11.56
N PRO A 21 12.72 38.00 -10.40
CA PRO A 21 13.39 36.73 -10.32
C PRO A 21 12.33 35.70 -10.72
N ILE A 22 12.49 35.14 -11.93
CA ILE A 22 11.84 33.88 -12.27
C ILE A 22 12.37 32.93 -11.21
N ASN A 23 11.54 32.67 -10.21
CA ASN A 23 11.87 31.81 -9.10
C ASN A 23 12.16 30.44 -9.70
N ALA A 24 13.46 30.11 -9.83
CA ALA A 24 13.94 28.80 -10.20
C ALA A 24 13.75 27.83 -9.02
N GLN A 25 12.52 27.75 -8.51
CA GLN A 25 12.21 27.32 -7.15
C GLN A 25 12.10 25.81 -6.98
N ASN A 26 12.15 25.03 -8.07
CA ASN A 26 11.83 23.60 -8.03
C ASN A 26 13.02 22.65 -8.30
N CYS A 27 14.19 23.12 -8.74
CA CYS A 27 15.40 22.27 -8.80
C CYS A 27 16.07 22.22 -7.42
N SER A 28 15.81 21.17 -6.64
CA SER A 28 16.43 20.93 -5.32
C SER A 28 16.38 19.44 -5.00
N PRO A 29 17.40 18.87 -4.34
CA PRO A 29 17.41 17.45 -3.97
C PRO A 29 16.24 17.03 -3.06
N LEU A 30 15.54 17.99 -2.45
CA LEU A 30 14.37 17.74 -1.62
C LEU A 30 13.03 17.83 -2.39
N SER A 31 13.01 18.39 -3.60
CA SER A 31 11.80 18.73 -4.37
C SER A 31 10.94 17.53 -4.79
N ALA A 32 11.44 16.31 -4.69
CA ALA A 32 10.72 15.10 -5.10
C ALA A 32 10.78 13.96 -4.07
N LEU A 33 11.24 14.23 -2.85
CA LEU A 33 11.26 13.24 -1.78
C LEU A 33 9.83 12.94 -1.30
N LEU A 34 9.36 11.72 -1.53
CA LEU A 34 8.06 11.22 -1.06
C LEU A 34 8.19 9.71 -0.79
N PRO A 35 8.02 9.22 0.45
CA PRO A 35 7.84 9.99 1.69
C PRO A 35 9.05 10.88 2.03
N MET A 36 8.84 11.93 2.81
CA MET A 36 9.95 12.74 3.35
C MET A 36 10.82 11.90 4.31
N PRO A 37 12.15 11.85 4.15
CA PRO A 37 13.04 11.22 5.11
C PRO A 37 12.94 11.84 6.50
N ASN A 38 13.16 11.03 7.54
CA ASN A 38 13.10 11.51 8.92
C ASN A 38 14.27 12.43 9.29
N GLU A 39 15.48 12.15 8.81
CA GLU A 39 16.60 13.10 8.87
C GLU A 39 17.19 13.36 7.47
N VAL A 40 17.34 14.64 7.12
CA VAL A 40 17.99 15.08 5.89
C VAL A 40 18.73 16.39 6.09
N GLU A 41 20.00 16.43 5.68
CA GLU A 41 20.88 17.59 5.77
C GLU A 41 21.47 17.89 4.38
N VAL A 42 21.26 19.10 3.86
CA VAL A 42 21.80 19.53 2.55
C VAL A 42 22.94 20.51 2.74
N TRP A 43 24.13 20.13 2.29
CA TRP A 43 25.35 20.92 2.39
C TRP A 43 25.54 21.78 1.13
N ALA A 44 24.69 22.80 0.97
CA ALA A 44 24.63 23.63 -0.23
C ALA A 44 25.95 24.35 -0.58
N GLU A 45 26.81 24.58 0.41
CA GLU A 45 28.14 25.18 0.31
C GLU A 45 29.23 24.19 -0.16
N LYS A 46 29.00 22.87 -0.06
CA LYS A 46 29.97 21.84 -0.45
C LYS A 46 29.89 21.56 -1.96
N THR A 47 31.03 21.19 -2.55
CA THR A 47 31.07 20.76 -3.96
C THR A 47 30.21 19.51 -4.16
N PRO A 48 29.31 19.47 -5.17
CA PRO A 48 28.53 18.28 -5.48
C PRO A 48 29.43 17.08 -5.85
N PHE A 49 28.89 15.88 -5.70
CA PHE A 49 29.46 14.70 -6.35
C PHE A 49 29.25 14.81 -7.86
N ARG A 50 30.21 14.33 -8.65
CA ARG A 50 30.10 14.27 -10.11
C ARG A 50 30.54 12.90 -10.62
N LEU A 51 29.71 12.29 -11.46
CA LEU A 51 30.05 11.08 -12.21
C LEU A 51 31.08 11.41 -13.30
N THR A 52 32.17 10.66 -13.32
CA THR A 52 33.23 10.72 -14.34
C THR A 52 33.34 9.38 -15.07
N ALA A 53 34.18 9.30 -16.12
CA ALA A 53 34.39 8.03 -16.84
C ALA A 53 35.08 6.96 -15.98
N GLU A 54 35.71 7.36 -14.87
CA GLU A 54 36.42 6.52 -13.91
C GLU A 54 35.56 6.17 -12.69
N THR A 55 34.29 6.59 -12.66
CA THR A 55 33.36 6.22 -11.59
C THR A 55 32.86 4.80 -11.80
N SER A 56 32.76 4.03 -10.71
CA SER A 56 32.19 2.68 -10.69
C SER A 56 31.35 2.48 -9.42
N ILE A 57 30.43 1.52 -9.48
CA ILE A 57 29.66 1.06 -8.31
C ILE A 57 30.48 -0.01 -7.59
N VAL A 58 30.95 0.30 -6.38
CA VAL A 58 31.66 -0.62 -5.49
C VAL A 58 30.68 -1.23 -4.50
N THR A 59 30.62 -2.55 -4.45
CA THR A 59 29.74 -3.29 -3.53
C THR A 59 30.35 -4.59 -3.04
N GLN A 60 29.80 -5.12 -1.95
CA GLN A 60 30.06 -6.47 -1.43
C GLN A 60 29.06 -7.51 -1.98
N LEU A 61 27.99 -7.04 -2.63
CA LEU A 61 26.92 -7.88 -3.17
C LEU A 61 27.32 -8.51 -4.52
N PRO A 62 26.67 -9.61 -4.93
CA PRO A 62 26.70 -10.08 -6.31
C PRO A 62 26.31 -8.96 -7.28
N ALA A 63 26.97 -8.87 -8.43
CA ALA A 63 26.70 -7.80 -9.41
C ALA A 63 25.30 -7.91 -10.05
N ASP A 64 24.70 -9.10 -9.98
CA ASP A 64 23.38 -9.42 -10.49
C ASP A 64 22.25 -9.24 -9.45
N GLU A 65 22.59 -8.90 -8.21
CA GLU A 65 21.67 -8.57 -7.12
C GLU A 65 20.74 -7.40 -7.50
N PHE A 66 19.45 -7.49 -7.17
CA PHE A 66 18.43 -6.58 -7.70
C PHE A 66 18.70 -5.11 -7.35
N CYS A 67 19.06 -4.80 -6.10
CA CYS A 67 19.38 -3.42 -5.69
C CYS A 67 20.66 -2.85 -6.34
N VAL A 68 21.62 -3.71 -6.71
CA VAL A 68 22.83 -3.30 -7.46
C VAL A 68 22.47 -2.96 -8.90
N LYS A 69 21.69 -3.82 -9.57
CA LYS A 69 21.16 -3.57 -10.91
C LYS A 69 20.28 -2.32 -10.97
N GLU A 70 19.44 -2.10 -9.96
CA GLU A 70 18.56 -0.94 -9.91
C GLU A 70 19.35 0.36 -9.74
N LEU A 71 20.40 0.37 -8.90
CA LEU A 71 21.32 1.50 -8.80
C LEU A 71 22.05 1.75 -10.13
N GLN A 72 22.55 0.69 -10.79
CA GLN A 72 23.22 0.81 -12.08
C GLN A 72 22.27 1.39 -13.15
N ARG A 73 21.07 0.82 -13.27
CA ARG A 73 20.01 1.27 -14.18
C ARG A 73 19.67 2.75 -13.95
N LEU A 74 19.50 3.14 -12.69
CA LEU A 74 19.20 4.52 -12.28
C LEU A 74 20.27 5.51 -12.78
N LEU A 75 21.55 5.22 -12.54
CA LEU A 75 22.64 6.09 -12.99
C LEU A 75 22.76 6.11 -14.52
N ASN A 76 22.63 4.94 -15.17
CA ASN A 76 22.70 4.82 -16.62
C ASN A 76 21.58 5.62 -17.32
N GLU A 77 20.33 5.52 -16.85
CA GLU A 77 19.17 6.20 -17.44
C GLU A 77 19.10 7.70 -17.09
N GLN A 78 19.16 8.05 -15.80
CA GLN A 78 18.89 9.43 -15.36
C GLN A 78 20.11 10.34 -15.53
N MET A 79 21.32 9.83 -15.29
CA MET A 79 22.56 10.60 -15.41
C MET A 79 23.24 10.45 -16.78
N ARG A 80 22.70 9.58 -17.66
CA ARG A 80 23.21 9.28 -19.02
C ARG A 80 24.69 8.88 -19.03
N ARG A 81 25.10 8.07 -18.05
CA ARG A 81 26.49 7.59 -17.88
C ARG A 81 26.46 6.09 -17.61
N ASP A 82 27.14 5.31 -18.44
CA ASP A 82 27.32 3.89 -18.14
C ASP A 82 28.31 3.73 -16.97
N VAL A 83 27.82 3.25 -15.83
CA VAL A 83 28.61 3.07 -14.61
C VAL A 83 28.83 1.57 -14.37
N PRO A 84 30.05 1.03 -14.52
CA PRO A 84 30.31 -0.39 -14.32
C PRO A 84 30.24 -0.76 -12.83
N VAL A 85 29.78 -1.97 -12.54
CA VAL A 85 29.88 -2.57 -11.20
C VAL A 85 31.27 -3.18 -11.02
N ALA A 86 31.98 -2.76 -9.98
CA ALA A 86 33.28 -3.27 -9.58
C ALA A 86 33.15 -4.08 -8.28
N GLN A 87 33.52 -5.37 -8.33
CA GLN A 87 33.63 -6.18 -7.13
C GLN A 87 34.95 -5.87 -6.40
N GLY A 88 34.84 -5.53 -5.11
CA GLY A 88 35.98 -5.15 -4.27
C GLY A 88 36.42 -3.69 -4.41
N ARG A 89 37.36 -3.28 -3.54
CA ARG A 89 37.82 -1.88 -3.42
C ARG A 89 38.73 -1.47 -4.57
N LYS A 90 38.18 -0.86 -5.61
CA LYS A 90 38.93 0.03 -6.52
C LYS A 90 38.71 1.49 -6.11
N TYR A 91 39.77 2.15 -5.64
CA TYR A 91 39.74 3.56 -5.31
C TYR A 91 40.03 4.41 -6.56
N SER A 92 38.99 4.92 -7.21
CA SER A 92 39.11 6.06 -8.15
C SER A 92 38.93 7.40 -7.41
N ALA A 93 39.02 8.51 -8.13
CA ALA A 93 38.86 9.85 -7.53
C ALA A 93 37.42 10.16 -7.05
N SER A 94 36.43 9.48 -7.64
CA SER A 94 34.99 9.58 -7.35
C SER A 94 34.36 8.19 -7.40
N VAL A 95 33.79 7.71 -6.28
CA VAL A 95 33.22 6.36 -6.18
C VAL A 95 31.73 6.38 -5.82
N VAL A 96 30.97 5.42 -6.34
CA VAL A 96 29.63 5.08 -5.87
C VAL A 96 29.71 3.81 -5.03
N GLU A 97 29.09 3.78 -3.86
CA GLU A 97 29.15 2.67 -2.91
C GLU A 97 27.75 2.17 -2.55
N LEU A 98 27.55 0.85 -2.57
CA LEU A 98 26.36 0.17 -2.04
C LEU A 98 26.80 -0.93 -1.07
N VAL A 99 26.65 -0.70 0.24
CA VAL A 99 27.41 -1.42 1.28
C VAL A 99 26.51 -2.00 2.35
N LEU A 100 26.54 -3.33 2.51
CA LEU A 100 26.02 -3.95 3.73
C LEU A 100 26.90 -3.54 4.91
N ASP A 101 26.29 -2.89 5.89
CA ASP A 101 26.94 -2.35 7.07
C ASP A 101 26.09 -2.70 8.31
N ALA A 102 26.57 -3.66 9.11
CA ALA A 102 25.86 -4.19 10.26
C ALA A 102 25.70 -3.18 11.41
N SER A 103 26.38 -2.02 11.35
CA SER A 103 26.18 -0.92 12.32
C SER A 103 24.91 -0.10 12.08
N VAL A 104 24.24 -0.26 10.94
CA VAL A 104 22.98 0.42 10.62
C VAL A 104 21.81 -0.42 11.15
N GLU A 105 21.44 -0.21 12.41
CA GLU A 105 20.42 -1.01 13.10
C GLU A 105 19.01 -0.79 12.53
N GLY A 106 18.29 -1.89 12.24
CA GLY A 106 16.91 -1.85 11.74
C GLY A 106 16.75 -2.45 10.34
N LYS A 107 15.62 -3.12 10.09
CA LYS A 107 15.40 -3.91 8.87
C LYS A 107 15.35 -3.09 7.58
N GLU A 108 14.87 -1.85 7.65
CA GLU A 108 14.62 -0.97 6.49
C GLU A 108 15.35 0.38 6.62
N HIS A 109 16.17 0.53 7.67
CA HIS A 109 17.00 1.70 7.92
C HIS A 109 18.16 1.76 6.94
N TYR A 110 18.41 2.94 6.37
CA TYR A 110 19.56 3.21 5.53
C TYR A 110 20.15 4.60 5.77
N ILE A 111 21.44 4.72 5.44
CA ILE A 111 22.18 5.98 5.42
C ILE A 111 22.62 6.22 3.97
N LEU A 112 22.23 7.37 3.42
CA LEU A 112 22.70 7.86 2.11
C LEU A 112 23.55 9.11 2.33
N GLU A 113 24.78 9.11 1.84
CA GLU A 113 25.73 10.22 2.03
C GLU A 113 26.40 10.59 0.70
N VAL A 114 26.34 11.88 0.36
CA VAL A 114 26.90 12.44 -0.87
C VAL A 114 27.92 13.52 -0.53
N THR A 115 29.15 13.32 -0.98
CA THR A 115 30.28 14.24 -0.88
C THR A 115 30.96 14.38 -2.24
N LYS A 116 31.81 15.40 -2.42
CA LYS A 116 32.60 15.59 -3.66
C LYS A 116 33.27 14.31 -4.21
N LYS A 117 33.69 13.37 -3.37
CA LYS A 117 34.44 12.16 -3.74
C LYS A 117 33.63 10.85 -3.68
N LYS A 118 32.45 10.86 -3.06
CA LYS A 118 31.75 9.63 -2.67
C LYS A 118 30.25 9.85 -2.64
N LEU A 119 29.50 8.98 -3.32
CA LEU A 119 28.08 8.73 -3.11
C LEU A 119 27.97 7.34 -2.47
N SER A 120 27.51 7.23 -1.23
CA SER A 120 27.48 5.97 -0.47
C SER A 120 26.09 5.71 0.08
N ILE A 121 25.58 4.49 -0.13
CA ILE A 121 24.34 3.98 0.47
C ILE A 121 24.70 2.78 1.35
N LYS A 122 24.31 2.84 2.63
CA LYS A 122 24.59 1.82 3.65
C LYS A 122 23.31 1.35 4.33
N ALA A 123 23.22 0.06 4.62
CA ALA A 123 22.20 -0.53 5.48
C ALA A 123 22.64 -1.91 5.97
N SER A 124 22.04 -2.43 7.05
CA SER A 124 22.29 -3.81 7.50
C SER A 124 21.60 -4.87 6.64
N THR A 125 20.64 -4.47 5.78
CA THR A 125 19.85 -5.39 4.94
C THR A 125 19.77 -4.92 3.49
N LYS A 126 19.40 -5.83 2.59
CA LYS A 126 19.05 -5.52 1.19
C LYS A 126 17.84 -4.58 1.06
N ALA A 127 16.91 -4.61 2.01
CA ALA A 127 15.71 -3.77 2.02
C ALA A 127 16.06 -2.30 2.26
N GLY A 128 16.89 -2.02 3.29
CA GLY A 128 17.42 -0.67 3.52
C GLY A 128 18.25 -0.17 2.32
N LEU A 129 19.12 -1.01 1.76
CA LEU A 129 19.87 -0.66 0.54
C LEU A 129 18.93 -0.29 -0.63
N TYR A 130 17.87 -1.07 -0.86
CA TYR A 130 16.89 -0.78 -1.90
C TYR A 130 16.16 0.55 -1.67
N TYR A 131 15.74 0.86 -0.45
CA TYR A 131 15.11 2.14 -0.15
C TYR A 131 16.07 3.33 -0.19
N GLY A 132 17.35 3.13 0.12
CA GLY A 132 18.39 4.12 -0.17
C GLY A 132 18.51 4.42 -1.67
N VAL A 133 18.43 3.40 -2.52
CA VAL A 133 18.40 3.58 -3.99
C VAL A 133 17.12 4.29 -4.45
N LYS A 134 15.95 3.99 -3.86
CA LYS A 134 14.70 4.73 -4.18
C LYS A 134 14.71 6.18 -3.69
N THR A 135 15.36 6.48 -2.56
CA THR A 135 15.59 7.87 -2.14
C THR A 135 16.58 8.59 -3.06
N LEU A 136 17.64 7.92 -3.53
CA LEU A 136 18.52 8.50 -4.55
C LEU A 136 17.75 8.82 -5.84
N GLU A 137 16.88 7.90 -6.30
CA GLU A 137 16.04 8.10 -7.48
C GLU A 137 15.12 9.33 -7.34
N GLN A 138 14.65 9.63 -6.13
CA GLN A 138 13.87 10.82 -5.85
C GLN A 138 14.73 12.10 -5.76
N ILE A 139 15.93 12.02 -5.19
CA ILE A 139 16.90 13.14 -5.18
C ILE A 139 17.26 13.55 -6.61
N LEU A 140 17.55 12.58 -7.49
CA LEU A 140 17.88 12.84 -8.90
C LEU A 140 16.70 13.42 -9.68
N LEU A 141 15.46 13.00 -9.39
CA LEU A 141 14.24 13.59 -9.94
C LEU A 141 14.01 15.03 -9.46
N GLY A 142 14.33 15.33 -8.20
CA GLY A 142 14.15 16.66 -7.60
C GLY A 142 15.19 17.70 -8.07
N ASP A 143 16.46 17.31 -8.17
CA ASP A 143 17.55 18.19 -8.64
C ASP A 143 17.90 17.95 -10.11
N VAL A 144 16.89 17.90 -10.98
CA VAL A 144 17.05 17.63 -12.42
C VAL A 144 18.14 18.51 -13.08
N CYS A 145 18.25 19.77 -12.65
CA CYS A 145 19.26 20.74 -13.09
C CYS A 145 20.73 20.34 -12.81
N ARG A 146 20.98 19.46 -11.83
CA ARG A 146 22.29 18.84 -11.55
C ARG A 146 22.38 17.44 -12.15
N THR A 147 21.31 16.65 -12.07
CA THR A 147 21.21 15.30 -12.65
C THR A 147 21.61 15.31 -14.14
N GLU A 148 21.10 16.27 -14.92
CA GLU A 148 21.46 16.42 -16.35
C GLU A 148 22.96 16.73 -16.60
N LYS A 149 23.68 17.24 -15.60
CA LYS A 149 25.12 17.52 -15.65
C LYS A 149 25.97 16.35 -15.13
N GLY A 150 25.34 15.25 -14.73
CA GLY A 150 25.98 14.13 -14.06
C GLY A 150 26.40 14.46 -12.62
N GLU A 151 25.71 15.40 -11.96
CA GLU A 151 26.01 15.85 -10.60
C GLU A 151 24.92 15.48 -9.59
N VAL A 152 25.32 15.25 -8.33
CA VAL A 152 24.41 15.04 -7.19
C VAL A 152 24.81 16.02 -6.08
N ALA A 153 23.83 16.75 -5.53
CA ALA A 153 24.08 17.70 -4.44
C ALA A 153 24.72 17.00 -3.22
N ALA A 154 25.62 17.70 -2.53
CA ALA A 154 26.24 17.19 -1.31
C ALA A 154 25.22 17.22 -0.16
N LEU A 155 24.96 16.06 0.45
CA LEU A 155 23.89 15.89 1.45
C LEU A 155 24.09 14.60 2.27
N ARG A 156 23.35 14.50 3.37
CA ARG A 156 23.13 13.28 4.14
C ARG A 156 21.63 13.02 4.29
N VAL A 157 21.25 11.76 4.19
CA VAL A 157 19.95 11.22 4.63
C VAL A 157 20.23 10.09 5.60
N ASP A 158 19.53 10.10 6.73
CA ASP A 158 19.52 9.06 7.76
C ASP A 158 18.05 8.73 8.02
N ASP A 159 17.61 7.53 7.61
CA ASP A 159 16.17 7.32 7.37
C ASP A 159 15.74 5.86 7.58
N ALA A 160 14.68 5.72 8.36
CA ALA A 160 14.01 4.47 8.70
C ALA A 160 12.50 4.74 8.79
N PRO A 161 11.63 3.75 8.52
CA PRO A 161 10.19 3.95 8.55
C PRO A 161 9.66 4.09 9.98
N ARG A 162 8.65 4.95 10.17
CA ARG A 162 7.84 5.02 11.39
C ARG A 162 7.17 3.68 11.71
N PHE A 163 6.62 2.99 10.72
CA PHE A 163 5.97 1.69 10.91
C PHE A 163 6.57 0.58 10.01
N PRO A 164 6.74 -0.64 10.54
CA PRO A 164 7.32 -1.75 9.78
C PRO A 164 6.40 -2.33 8.70
N ARG A 165 5.08 -2.06 8.74
CA ARG A 165 4.13 -2.49 7.70
C ARG A 165 3.45 -1.29 7.04
N ARG A 166 3.61 -1.19 5.73
CA ARG A 166 3.06 -0.12 4.89
C ARG A 166 2.41 -0.79 3.70
N ALA A 167 1.10 -0.96 3.77
CA ALA A 167 0.34 -1.80 2.84
C ALA A 167 -0.53 -1.00 1.87
N LEU A 168 -0.71 -1.55 0.67
CA LEU A 168 -1.85 -1.25 -0.18
C LEU A 168 -2.58 -2.57 -0.46
N MET A 169 -3.92 -2.53 -0.43
CA MET A 169 -4.77 -3.63 -0.86
C MET A 169 -5.03 -3.51 -2.36
N LEU A 170 -5.17 -4.63 -3.06
CA LEU A 170 -5.70 -4.68 -4.42
C LEU A 170 -6.78 -5.75 -4.48
N ASP A 171 -7.90 -5.44 -5.12
CA ASP A 171 -9.08 -6.29 -5.19
C ASP A 171 -9.34 -6.85 -6.61
N PRO A 172 -8.70 -7.98 -6.97
CA PRO A 172 -9.05 -8.72 -8.16
C PRO A 172 -10.39 -9.48 -8.06
N ALA A 173 -11.02 -9.58 -6.88
CA ALA A 173 -12.25 -10.35 -6.72
C ALA A 173 -13.43 -9.68 -7.43
N ARG A 174 -13.60 -8.37 -7.26
CA ARG A 174 -14.70 -7.59 -7.90
C ARG A 174 -14.48 -7.44 -9.41
N HIS A 175 -13.26 -7.08 -9.87
CA HIS A 175 -12.84 -7.18 -11.27
C HIS A 175 -11.43 -7.75 -11.39
N PHE A 176 -11.21 -8.73 -12.27
CA PHE A 176 -9.91 -9.40 -12.38
C PHE A 176 -8.86 -8.59 -13.16
N TYR A 177 -7.68 -8.42 -12.55
CA TYR A 177 -6.52 -7.74 -13.15
C TYR A 177 -5.47 -8.73 -13.68
N PRO A 178 -4.99 -8.59 -14.93
CA PRO A 178 -3.86 -9.35 -15.46
C PRO A 178 -2.58 -9.29 -14.60
N VAL A 179 -1.72 -10.30 -14.72
CA VAL A 179 -0.44 -10.41 -13.98
C VAL A 179 0.44 -9.18 -14.16
N GLU A 180 0.54 -8.64 -15.38
CA GLU A 180 1.36 -7.45 -15.66
C GLU A 180 0.81 -6.18 -15.00
N ASP A 181 -0.52 -6.07 -14.84
CA ASP A 181 -1.14 -4.93 -14.14
C ASP A 181 -0.84 -4.98 -12.64
N VAL A 182 -0.85 -6.18 -12.04
CA VAL A 182 -0.45 -6.38 -10.63
C VAL A 182 1.04 -6.06 -10.45
N LYS A 183 1.92 -6.49 -11.36
CA LYS A 183 3.35 -6.13 -11.36
C LYS A 183 3.56 -4.61 -11.52
N PHE A 184 2.82 -3.97 -12.42
CA PHE A 184 2.86 -2.52 -12.63
C PHE A 184 2.46 -1.75 -11.37
N PHE A 185 1.42 -2.21 -10.66
CA PHE A 185 1.02 -1.66 -9.37
C PHE A 185 2.14 -1.80 -8.32
N ILE A 186 2.74 -2.99 -8.20
CA ILE A 186 3.86 -3.28 -7.29
C ILE A 186 5.08 -2.36 -7.56
N GLU A 187 5.38 -2.04 -8.82
CA GLU A 187 6.47 -1.11 -9.16
C GLU A 187 6.19 0.30 -8.59
N GLN A 188 4.95 0.79 -8.70
CA GLN A 188 4.58 2.09 -8.11
C GLN A 188 4.61 2.05 -6.58
N MET A 189 4.11 0.98 -5.96
CA MET A 189 4.15 0.76 -4.51
C MET A 189 5.59 0.87 -3.98
N ALA A 190 6.52 0.12 -4.59
CA ALA A 190 7.89 0.01 -4.12
C ALA A 190 8.67 1.34 -4.21
N ARG A 191 8.38 2.17 -5.23
CA ARG A 191 8.93 3.53 -5.36
C ARG A 191 8.66 4.39 -4.12
N TYR A 192 7.45 4.30 -3.56
CA TYR A 192 7.01 5.06 -2.39
C TYR A 192 7.18 4.30 -1.07
N LYS A 193 8.06 3.28 -1.08
CA LYS A 193 8.48 2.49 0.08
C LYS A 193 7.35 1.71 0.78
N TYR A 194 6.22 1.45 0.10
CA TYR A 194 5.29 0.40 0.52
C TYR A 194 6.01 -0.95 0.50
N ASN A 195 5.65 -1.84 1.44
CA ASN A 195 6.30 -3.14 1.61
C ASN A 195 5.32 -4.31 1.75
N VAL A 196 4.01 -4.08 1.65
CA VAL A 196 3.00 -5.14 1.62
C VAL A 196 1.96 -4.86 0.55
N LEU A 197 1.69 -5.86 -0.29
CA LEU A 197 0.48 -5.96 -1.12
C LEU A 197 -0.48 -6.95 -0.45
N GLN A 198 -1.63 -6.47 0.04
CA GLN A 198 -2.73 -7.36 0.39
C GLN A 198 -3.54 -7.64 -0.89
N LEU A 199 -3.68 -8.91 -1.26
CA LEU A 199 -4.34 -9.31 -2.49
C LEU A 199 -5.68 -9.97 -2.14
N HIS A 200 -6.77 -9.24 -2.35
CA HIS A 200 -8.13 -9.64 -2.03
C HIS A 200 -8.68 -10.60 -3.10
N LEU A 201 -8.41 -11.90 -2.90
CA LEU A 201 -8.52 -12.94 -3.94
C LEU A 201 -9.91 -13.56 -4.06
N THR A 202 -10.81 -13.31 -3.10
CA THR A 202 -12.12 -13.98 -3.04
C THR A 202 -13.18 -13.03 -2.48
N ASP A 203 -14.31 -12.91 -3.16
CA ASP A 203 -15.50 -12.20 -2.67
C ASP A 203 -16.78 -12.86 -3.25
N ASP A 204 -17.93 -12.24 -3.04
CA ASP A 204 -19.20 -12.64 -3.63
C ASP A 204 -19.17 -12.71 -5.16
N GLN A 205 -18.46 -11.79 -5.84
CA GLN A 205 -18.48 -11.69 -7.31
C GLN A 205 -17.33 -12.43 -8.01
N GLY A 206 -16.40 -13.07 -7.26
CA GLY A 206 -15.30 -13.80 -7.89
C GLY A 206 -14.38 -14.56 -6.95
N TRP A 207 -13.91 -15.72 -7.43
CA TRP A 207 -12.85 -16.52 -6.84
C TRP A 207 -11.62 -16.52 -7.74
N ARG A 208 -10.49 -15.97 -7.28
CA ARG A 208 -9.34 -15.60 -8.14
C ARG A 208 -8.07 -16.42 -7.90
N VAL A 209 -8.09 -17.43 -7.05
CA VAL A 209 -6.89 -18.25 -6.73
C VAL A 209 -7.08 -19.73 -7.08
N GLU A 210 -6.13 -20.28 -7.84
CA GLU A 210 -6.13 -21.71 -8.16
C GLU A 210 -5.83 -22.61 -6.95
N ILE A 211 -6.81 -23.45 -6.60
CA ILE A 211 -6.69 -24.52 -5.60
C ILE A 211 -6.75 -25.84 -6.37
N GLN A 212 -5.65 -26.60 -6.40
CA GLN A 212 -5.50 -27.79 -7.25
C GLN A 212 -6.37 -28.96 -6.78
N SER A 213 -6.64 -29.05 -5.47
CA SER A 213 -7.59 -30.01 -4.90
C SER A 213 -9.06 -29.70 -5.20
N HIS A 214 -9.40 -28.45 -5.58
CA HIS A 214 -10.78 -27.97 -5.77
C HIS A 214 -10.88 -27.11 -7.07
N PRO A 215 -10.57 -27.66 -8.26
CA PRO A 215 -10.40 -26.89 -9.51
C PRO A 215 -11.69 -26.22 -10.02
N GLU A 216 -12.85 -26.68 -9.58
CA GLU A 216 -14.15 -26.04 -9.81
C GLU A 216 -14.24 -24.61 -9.24
N LEU A 217 -13.47 -24.28 -8.19
CA LEU A 217 -13.42 -22.94 -7.60
C LEU A 217 -13.03 -21.89 -8.64
N THR A 218 -12.02 -22.13 -9.46
CA THR A 218 -11.60 -21.21 -10.52
C THR A 218 -12.35 -21.43 -11.83
N ARG A 219 -12.68 -22.69 -12.17
CA ARG A 219 -13.44 -23.03 -13.39
C ARG A 219 -14.85 -22.41 -13.41
N LEU A 220 -15.49 -22.25 -12.26
CA LEU A 220 -16.81 -21.65 -12.12
C LEU A 220 -16.75 -20.30 -11.40
N GLY A 221 -16.14 -20.24 -10.21
CA GLY A 221 -16.04 -19.02 -9.40
C GLY A 221 -15.15 -17.92 -10.00
N GLY A 222 -14.23 -18.25 -10.91
CA GLY A 222 -13.50 -17.25 -11.70
C GLY A 222 -14.34 -16.56 -12.78
N PHE A 223 -15.55 -17.07 -13.07
CA PHE A 223 -16.38 -16.67 -14.20
C PHE A 223 -17.83 -16.32 -13.80
N CYS A 224 -18.01 -15.76 -12.60
CA CYS A 224 -19.32 -15.45 -12.01
C CYS A 224 -20.15 -14.37 -12.75
N ASN A 225 -19.52 -13.48 -13.54
CA ASN A 225 -20.22 -12.43 -14.29
C ASN A 225 -20.50 -12.88 -15.74
N PRO A 226 -21.75 -13.25 -16.11
CA PRO A 226 -22.08 -13.68 -17.47
C PRO A 226 -22.17 -12.51 -18.49
N LYS A 227 -22.11 -11.26 -18.03
CA LYS A 227 -22.08 -10.05 -18.85
C LYS A 227 -20.67 -9.48 -19.01
N ALA A 228 -19.66 -10.16 -18.45
CA ALA A 228 -18.29 -9.70 -18.40
C ALA A 228 -17.73 -9.32 -19.78
N LYS A 229 -16.95 -8.24 -19.83
CA LYS A 229 -16.18 -7.84 -21.02
C LYS A 229 -14.69 -7.80 -20.68
N GLY A 230 -13.85 -8.08 -21.67
CA GLY A 230 -12.40 -8.08 -21.48
C GLY A 230 -11.96 -9.09 -20.42
N SER A 231 -11.15 -8.64 -19.46
CA SER A 231 -10.60 -9.47 -18.38
C SER A 231 -11.45 -9.49 -17.09
N GLU A 232 -12.67 -8.95 -17.07
CA GLU A 232 -13.50 -8.92 -15.84
C GLU A 232 -13.72 -10.30 -15.20
N ASN A 233 -13.71 -11.38 -16.01
CA ASN A 233 -13.62 -12.75 -15.52
C ASN A 233 -12.19 -13.30 -15.66
N GLY A 234 -11.74 -14.05 -14.67
CA GLY A 234 -10.42 -14.64 -14.62
C GLY A 234 -10.02 -15.10 -13.22
N PHE A 235 -8.84 -15.70 -13.13
CA PHE A 235 -8.18 -16.13 -11.90
C PHE A 235 -6.66 -16.24 -12.14
N TYR A 236 -5.87 -16.26 -11.07
CA TYR A 236 -4.45 -16.55 -11.13
C TYR A 236 -4.19 -18.03 -10.88
N THR A 237 -3.47 -18.67 -11.81
CA THR A 237 -2.85 -19.98 -11.56
C THR A 237 -1.79 -19.86 -10.46
N GLN A 238 -1.46 -20.96 -9.79
CA GLN A 238 -0.40 -20.97 -8.78
C GLN A 238 0.96 -20.56 -9.36
N GLN A 239 1.19 -20.81 -10.66
CA GLN A 239 2.42 -20.37 -11.32
C GLN A 239 2.47 -18.85 -11.52
N GLN A 240 1.35 -18.22 -11.89
CA GLN A 240 1.25 -16.76 -11.99
C GLN A 240 1.36 -16.08 -10.62
N LEU A 241 0.80 -16.68 -9.56
CA LEU A 241 0.98 -16.17 -8.20
C LEU A 241 2.44 -16.27 -7.75
N LYS A 242 3.14 -17.38 -8.03
CA LYS A 242 4.60 -17.48 -7.78
C LYS A 242 5.39 -16.41 -8.51
N GLU A 243 5.00 -16.06 -9.73
CA GLU A 243 5.62 -15.00 -10.53
C GLU A 243 5.40 -13.61 -9.91
N ILE A 244 4.16 -13.29 -9.50
CA ILE A 244 3.83 -12.04 -8.79
C ILE A 244 4.62 -11.94 -7.47
N ILE A 245 4.63 -13.01 -6.67
CA ILE A 245 5.37 -13.10 -5.40
C ILE A 245 6.87 -12.88 -5.61
N ALA A 246 7.48 -13.50 -6.62
CA ALA A 246 8.89 -13.35 -6.91
C ALA A 246 9.23 -11.91 -7.38
N TYR A 247 8.37 -11.31 -8.19
CA TYR A 247 8.51 -9.93 -8.67
C TYR A 247 8.39 -8.90 -7.53
N ALA A 248 7.48 -9.15 -6.59
CA ALA A 248 7.28 -8.35 -5.38
C ALA A 248 8.47 -8.47 -4.41
N ALA A 249 8.95 -9.69 -4.16
CA ALA A 249 10.05 -9.95 -3.23
C ALA A 249 11.36 -9.24 -3.63
N GLN A 250 11.65 -9.13 -4.94
CA GLN A 250 12.78 -8.34 -5.45
C GLN A 250 12.72 -6.85 -5.02
N ARG A 251 11.51 -6.32 -4.84
CA ARG A 251 11.21 -4.91 -4.54
C ARG A 251 10.92 -4.65 -3.05
N ASN A 252 11.26 -5.61 -2.18
CA ASN A 252 10.90 -5.59 -0.76
C ASN A 252 9.38 -5.46 -0.51
N VAL A 253 8.55 -6.11 -1.33
CA VAL A 253 7.09 -6.18 -1.14
C VAL A 253 6.70 -7.63 -0.79
N GLU A 254 6.15 -7.83 0.40
CA GLU A 254 5.45 -9.06 0.81
C GLU A 254 4.07 -9.10 0.14
N VAL A 255 3.68 -10.25 -0.42
CA VAL A 255 2.30 -10.46 -0.92
C VAL A 255 1.54 -11.29 0.10
N VAL A 256 0.51 -10.70 0.69
CA VAL A 256 -0.38 -11.32 1.68
C VAL A 256 -1.69 -11.68 0.98
N PRO A 257 -2.05 -12.98 0.90
CA PRO A 257 -3.34 -13.38 0.33
C PRO A 257 -4.47 -13.09 1.32
N GLU A 258 -5.63 -12.76 0.78
CA GLU A 258 -6.88 -12.66 1.53
C GLU A 258 -7.93 -13.63 0.98
N LEU A 259 -8.58 -14.36 1.89
CA LEU A 259 -9.59 -15.38 1.64
C LEU A 259 -10.80 -15.15 2.56
N ASP A 260 -11.77 -14.39 2.09
CA ASP A 260 -12.87 -13.90 2.95
C ASP A 260 -13.79 -15.02 3.45
N VAL A 261 -14.09 -14.98 4.75
CA VAL A 261 -15.01 -15.86 5.48
C VAL A 261 -15.53 -15.19 6.76
N PRO A 262 -16.73 -15.53 7.28
CA PRO A 262 -17.78 -16.35 6.68
C PRO A 262 -18.77 -15.57 5.80
N GLY A 263 -18.69 -14.24 5.78
CA GLY A 263 -19.36 -13.35 4.82
C GLY A 263 -18.80 -13.53 3.41
N HIS A 264 -19.15 -12.65 2.47
CA HIS A 264 -18.44 -12.46 1.19
C HIS A 264 -18.12 -13.73 0.38
N THR A 265 -18.98 -14.76 0.48
CA THR A 265 -18.70 -16.12 0.01
C THR A 265 -19.62 -16.60 -1.10
N THR A 266 -20.37 -15.69 -1.75
CA THR A 266 -21.29 -16.02 -2.86
C THR A 266 -20.58 -16.77 -3.99
N ALA A 267 -19.34 -16.42 -4.36
CA ALA A 267 -18.61 -17.17 -5.38
C ALA A 267 -18.39 -18.65 -4.99
N ILE A 268 -17.85 -18.93 -3.80
CA ILE A 268 -17.59 -20.32 -3.36
C ILE A 268 -18.90 -21.11 -3.13
N VAL A 269 -19.97 -20.49 -2.64
CA VAL A 269 -21.26 -21.20 -2.51
C VAL A 269 -22.05 -21.33 -3.83
N GLY A 270 -21.62 -20.63 -4.89
CA GLY A 270 -22.05 -20.88 -6.26
C GLY A 270 -21.41 -22.15 -6.84
N VAL A 271 -20.20 -22.48 -6.39
CA VAL A 271 -19.46 -23.70 -6.72
C VAL A 271 -19.94 -24.89 -5.88
N PHE A 272 -20.11 -24.69 -4.58
CA PHE A 272 -20.52 -25.70 -3.59
C PHE A 272 -21.79 -25.24 -2.82
N PRO A 273 -23.00 -25.36 -3.40
CA PRO A 273 -24.25 -24.89 -2.79
C PRO A 273 -24.57 -25.51 -1.42
N GLU A 274 -24.04 -26.69 -1.13
CA GLU A 274 -24.15 -27.42 0.14
C GLU A 274 -23.46 -26.72 1.32
N LEU A 275 -22.50 -25.82 1.07
CA LEU A 275 -21.82 -25.03 2.12
C LEU A 275 -22.73 -23.98 2.76
N LYS A 276 -23.81 -23.58 2.07
CA LYS A 276 -24.83 -22.65 2.59
C LYS A 276 -25.59 -23.24 3.78
N CYS A 277 -26.16 -22.35 4.58
CA CYS A 277 -27.17 -22.72 5.57
C CYS A 277 -28.36 -23.46 4.94
N VAL A 278 -28.96 -24.42 5.66
CA VAL A 278 -29.91 -25.39 5.09
C VAL A 278 -31.18 -24.77 4.49
N HIS A 279 -31.60 -23.59 4.97
CA HIS A 279 -32.75 -22.88 4.40
C HIS A 279 -32.44 -22.31 3.01
N TRP A 280 -31.21 -21.86 2.76
CA TRP A 280 -30.74 -21.38 1.45
C TRP A 280 -30.43 -22.49 0.44
N GLN A 281 -30.37 -23.76 0.85
CA GLN A 281 -30.05 -24.88 -0.06
C GLN A 281 -31.17 -25.19 -1.06
N LYS A 282 -32.43 -24.85 -0.74
CA LYS A 282 -33.58 -25.02 -1.63
C LYS A 282 -33.71 -23.92 -2.68
N GLU A 283 -33.03 -22.79 -2.47
CA GLU A 283 -33.06 -21.67 -3.40
C GLU A 283 -32.01 -21.87 -4.50
N LYS A 284 -32.40 -21.53 -5.74
CA LYS A 284 -31.45 -21.38 -6.84
C LYS A 284 -30.42 -20.32 -6.44
N HIS A 285 -29.16 -20.63 -6.65
CA HIS A 285 -28.08 -19.67 -6.46
C HIS A 285 -28.27 -18.48 -7.41
N ASP A 286 -28.15 -17.27 -6.86
CA ASP A 286 -28.21 -16.00 -7.59
C ASP A 286 -26.88 -15.26 -7.38
N SER A 287 -26.01 -15.33 -8.39
CA SER A 287 -24.71 -14.65 -8.38
C SER A 287 -24.82 -13.13 -8.60
N GLY A 288 -26.03 -12.59 -8.83
CA GLY A 288 -26.29 -11.17 -8.97
C GLY A 288 -26.61 -10.45 -7.66
N GLN A 289 -26.65 -11.15 -6.52
CA GLN A 289 -26.97 -10.59 -5.21
C GLN A 289 -25.84 -10.85 -4.20
N PRO A 290 -24.88 -9.91 -4.05
CA PRO A 290 -23.92 -9.95 -2.96
C PRO A 290 -24.63 -9.73 -1.60
N TYR A 291 -23.92 -9.98 -0.51
CA TYR A 291 -24.42 -9.81 0.88
C TYR A 291 -25.70 -10.62 1.16
N ARG A 292 -25.77 -11.86 0.65
CA ARG A 292 -26.92 -12.77 0.82
C ARG A 292 -26.58 -14.08 1.52
N TYR A 293 -25.48 -14.72 1.15
CA TYR A 293 -25.09 -16.03 1.67
C TYR A 293 -23.89 -15.91 2.61
N MET A 294 -23.86 -16.78 3.63
CA MET A 294 -22.68 -17.05 4.43
C MET A 294 -22.40 -18.56 4.44
N LEU A 295 -21.14 -18.91 4.66
CA LEU A 295 -20.75 -20.28 5.01
C LEU A 295 -21.47 -20.72 6.30
N CYS A 296 -21.98 -21.95 6.30
CA CYS A 296 -22.72 -22.48 7.45
C CYS A 296 -21.76 -22.94 8.57
N ALA A 297 -21.75 -22.24 9.72
CA ALA A 297 -20.91 -22.61 10.86
C ALA A 297 -21.15 -24.04 11.40
N ALA A 298 -22.32 -24.61 11.13
CA ALA A 298 -22.67 -25.99 11.50
C ALA A 298 -22.55 -27.00 10.34
N ASN A 299 -21.80 -26.69 9.28
CA ASN A 299 -21.47 -27.64 8.22
C ASN A 299 -19.98 -28.04 8.27
N GLU A 300 -19.72 -29.31 8.61
CA GLU A 300 -18.37 -29.89 8.66
C GLU A 300 -17.59 -29.77 7.34
N GLN A 301 -18.28 -29.79 6.19
CA GLN A 301 -17.65 -29.70 4.86
C GLN A 301 -16.98 -28.35 4.62
N VAL A 302 -17.50 -27.26 5.20
CA VAL A 302 -16.87 -25.92 5.12
C VAL A 302 -15.45 -25.98 5.63
N TYR A 303 -15.25 -26.58 6.81
CA TYR A 303 -13.95 -26.64 7.46
C TYR A 303 -13.00 -27.64 6.81
N ALA A 304 -13.53 -28.69 6.16
CA ALA A 304 -12.71 -29.61 5.37
C ALA A 304 -12.17 -28.93 4.11
N ILE A 305 -13.04 -28.27 3.34
CA ILE A 305 -12.66 -27.54 2.12
C ILE A 305 -11.73 -26.37 2.45
N TYR A 306 -12.01 -25.61 3.52
CA TYR A 306 -11.09 -24.53 3.93
C TYR A 306 -9.76 -25.05 4.47
N ASP A 307 -9.67 -26.26 5.05
CA ASP A 307 -8.37 -26.83 5.41
C ASP A 307 -7.51 -27.12 4.16
N ASP A 308 -8.10 -27.60 3.07
CA ASP A 308 -7.41 -27.76 1.78
C ASP A 308 -7.03 -26.44 1.13
N ILE A 309 -7.92 -25.45 1.11
CA ILE A 309 -7.66 -24.11 0.57
C ILE A 309 -6.51 -23.46 1.34
N ILE A 310 -6.57 -23.45 2.68
CA ILE A 310 -5.54 -22.86 3.54
C ILE A 310 -4.23 -23.63 3.40
N ARG A 311 -4.24 -24.97 3.29
CA ARG A 311 -3.05 -25.79 3.02
C ARG A 311 -2.31 -25.33 1.77
N GLU A 312 -3.02 -25.16 0.65
CA GLU A 312 -2.40 -24.80 -0.62
C GLU A 312 -1.96 -23.32 -0.66
N VAL A 313 -2.79 -22.41 -0.16
CA VAL A 313 -2.44 -20.98 -0.07
C VAL A 313 -1.27 -20.76 0.89
N ALA A 314 -1.21 -21.47 2.02
CA ALA A 314 -0.09 -21.38 2.95
C ALA A 314 1.23 -21.89 2.36
N ALA A 315 1.18 -22.94 1.52
CA ALA A 315 2.34 -23.46 0.80
C ALA A 315 2.76 -22.57 -0.39
N LEU A 316 1.81 -21.85 -1.00
CA LEU A 316 2.03 -20.98 -2.15
C LEU A 316 2.64 -19.63 -1.77
N PHE A 317 2.16 -19.00 -0.70
CA PHE A 317 2.57 -17.66 -0.27
C PHE A 317 3.66 -17.73 0.82
N PRO A 318 4.87 -17.16 0.59
CA PRO A 318 5.93 -17.09 1.61
C PRO A 318 5.60 -16.22 2.82
N SER A 319 4.63 -15.29 2.67
CA SER A 319 4.07 -14.46 3.74
C SER A 319 3.77 -15.29 4.99
N GLN A 320 4.09 -14.77 6.17
CA GLN A 320 3.68 -15.40 7.43
C GLN A 320 2.17 -15.22 7.71
N HIS A 321 1.53 -14.31 6.98
CA HIS A 321 0.16 -13.89 7.16
C HIS A 321 -0.77 -14.44 6.07
N ILE A 322 -2.01 -14.76 6.45
CA ILE A 322 -3.17 -14.89 5.56
C ILE A 322 -4.28 -14.01 6.14
N HIS A 323 -4.87 -13.13 5.33
CA HIS A 323 -6.07 -12.38 5.74
C HIS A 323 -7.30 -13.27 5.50
N LEU A 324 -8.28 -13.22 6.40
CA LEU A 324 -9.47 -14.08 6.35
C LEU A 324 -10.79 -13.29 6.32
N GLY A 325 -10.72 -12.00 6.02
CA GLY A 325 -11.86 -11.09 6.03
C GLY A 325 -12.48 -11.00 7.42
N GLY A 326 -13.72 -11.46 7.54
CA GLY A 326 -14.46 -11.55 8.81
C GLY A 326 -15.42 -10.40 9.08
N ASP A 327 -15.56 -9.51 8.10
CA ASP A 327 -16.46 -8.38 8.02
C ASP A 327 -17.89 -8.76 7.59
N GLU A 328 -18.81 -7.81 7.78
CA GLU A 328 -20.16 -7.74 7.17
C GLU A 328 -21.00 -9.03 7.31
N SER A 329 -20.72 -9.80 8.36
CA SER A 329 -21.29 -11.13 8.59
C SER A 329 -22.77 -11.04 8.97
N ILE A 330 -23.65 -11.16 7.96
CA ILE A 330 -25.12 -11.13 8.04
C ILE A 330 -25.75 -12.35 8.77
N ILE A 331 -25.40 -12.49 10.05
CA ILE A 331 -25.77 -13.58 10.96
C ILE A 331 -27.29 -13.77 11.04
N GLU A 332 -28.06 -12.68 11.07
CA GLU A 332 -29.52 -12.66 11.23
C GLU A 332 -30.25 -13.31 10.06
N LYS A 333 -29.67 -13.23 8.85
CA LYS A 333 -30.21 -13.85 7.63
C LYS A 333 -29.72 -15.29 7.45
N ASN A 334 -28.70 -15.71 8.20
CA ASN A 334 -28.01 -16.98 8.02
C ASN A 334 -28.10 -17.85 9.29
N TRP A 335 -27.19 -17.69 10.24
CA TRP A 335 -27.07 -18.60 11.38
C TRP A 335 -28.22 -18.49 12.38
N SER A 336 -28.88 -17.32 12.48
CA SER A 336 -30.11 -17.15 13.28
C SER A 336 -31.27 -17.99 12.74
N LEU A 337 -31.37 -18.16 11.41
CA LEU A 337 -32.46 -18.89 10.75
C LEU A 337 -32.13 -20.37 10.48
N CYS A 338 -30.85 -20.76 10.54
CA CYS A 338 -30.40 -22.11 10.23
C CYS A 338 -30.57 -23.07 11.44
N PRO A 339 -31.44 -24.10 11.37
CA PRO A 339 -31.65 -25.02 12.49
C PRO A 339 -30.39 -25.72 12.99
N ARG A 340 -29.45 -26.05 12.08
CA ARG A 340 -28.15 -26.66 12.44
C ARG A 340 -27.27 -25.70 13.23
N CYS A 341 -27.24 -24.41 12.86
CA CYS A 341 -26.50 -23.39 13.61
C CYS A 341 -27.13 -23.14 14.99
N GLN A 342 -28.46 -23.14 15.08
CA GLN A 342 -29.18 -23.02 16.35
C GLN A 342 -28.97 -24.24 17.27
N GLU A 343 -28.81 -25.44 16.71
CA GLU A 343 -28.41 -26.63 17.47
C GLU A 343 -26.96 -26.55 17.95
N LEU A 344 -26.01 -26.13 17.09
CA LEU A 344 -24.61 -25.90 17.45
C LEU A 344 -24.47 -24.86 18.58
N LYS A 345 -25.17 -23.74 18.47
CA LYS A 345 -25.25 -22.68 19.50
C LYS A 345 -25.66 -23.25 20.86
N LYS A 346 -26.74 -24.04 20.91
CA LYS A 346 -27.21 -24.72 22.13
C LYS A 346 -26.17 -25.71 22.67
N LYS A 347 -25.54 -26.51 21.80
CA LYS A 347 -24.50 -27.48 22.16
C LYS A 347 -23.27 -26.82 22.79
N LEU A 348 -22.92 -25.61 22.34
CA LEU A 348 -21.78 -24.83 22.86
C LEU A 348 -22.14 -23.93 24.05
N GLY A 349 -23.42 -23.87 24.46
CA GLY A 349 -23.87 -23.02 25.57
C GLY A 349 -23.92 -21.52 25.24
N TYR A 350 -23.86 -21.15 23.97
CA TYR A 350 -23.92 -19.75 23.52
C TYR A 350 -25.35 -19.18 23.63
N ARG A 351 -25.43 -17.90 23.99
CA ARG A 351 -26.68 -17.15 24.21
C ARG A 351 -27.11 -16.41 22.96
N GLU A 352 -26.16 -15.74 22.31
CA GLU A 352 -26.37 -14.91 21.12
C GLU A 352 -25.87 -15.62 19.86
N ASP A 353 -26.44 -15.29 18.70
CA ASP A 353 -26.06 -15.94 17.44
C ASP A 353 -24.66 -15.52 16.96
N ARG A 354 -24.24 -14.27 17.25
CA ARG A 354 -22.90 -13.77 16.92
C ARG A 354 -21.77 -14.57 17.57
N GLN A 355 -22.02 -15.21 18.70
CA GLN A 355 -21.04 -16.07 19.38
C GLN A 355 -20.66 -17.32 18.55
N LEU A 356 -21.43 -17.68 17.52
CA LEU A 356 -21.01 -18.71 16.56
C LEU A 356 -19.78 -18.29 15.73
N MET A 357 -19.48 -17.00 15.63
CA MET A 357 -18.21 -16.50 15.04
C MET A 357 -17.01 -17.04 15.81
N ASN A 358 -17.11 -17.14 17.15
CA ASN A 358 -16.05 -17.70 18.00
C ASN A 358 -15.71 -19.14 17.58
N GLU A 359 -16.73 -20.00 17.39
CA GLU A 359 -16.51 -21.38 16.96
C GLU A 359 -16.02 -21.47 15.52
N PHE A 360 -16.60 -20.67 14.62
CA PHE A 360 -16.21 -20.63 13.21
C PHE A 360 -14.73 -20.27 13.06
N PHE A 361 -14.31 -19.15 13.64
CA PHE A 361 -12.91 -18.73 13.62
C PHE A 361 -12.01 -19.60 14.49
N ARG A 362 -12.48 -20.22 15.58
CA ARG A 362 -11.70 -21.25 16.30
C ARG A 362 -11.28 -22.38 15.36
N ARG A 363 -12.18 -22.85 14.52
CA ARG A 363 -11.90 -23.94 13.57
C ARG A 363 -11.05 -23.48 12.39
N ILE A 364 -11.37 -22.37 11.74
CA ILE A 364 -10.58 -21.84 10.62
C ILE A 364 -9.16 -21.49 11.07
N LEU A 365 -8.99 -20.76 12.18
CA LEU A 365 -7.67 -20.39 12.71
C LEU A 365 -6.86 -21.58 13.22
N THR A 366 -7.49 -22.70 13.57
CA THR A 366 -6.78 -23.96 13.84
C THR A 366 -6.08 -24.48 12.57
N SER A 367 -6.69 -24.34 11.38
CA SER A 367 -6.07 -24.70 10.11
C SER A 367 -4.93 -23.73 9.74
N VAL A 368 -5.14 -22.42 9.89
CA VAL A 368 -4.10 -21.39 9.66
C VAL A 368 -2.83 -21.70 10.47
N ARG A 369 -2.97 -21.98 11.77
CA ARG A 369 -1.85 -22.36 12.65
C ARG A 369 -1.22 -23.70 12.29
N LYS A 370 -2.02 -24.71 11.93
CA LYS A 370 -1.57 -26.03 11.47
C LYS A 370 -0.63 -25.93 10.26
N TYR A 371 -0.84 -24.94 9.39
CA TYR A 371 0.01 -24.65 8.23
C TYR A 371 1.02 -23.52 8.46
N GLY A 372 1.30 -23.17 9.74
CA GLY A 372 2.41 -22.30 10.12
C GLY A 372 2.20 -20.82 9.79
N LYS A 373 0.94 -20.36 9.69
CA LYS A 373 0.59 -18.97 9.40
C LYS A 373 -0.05 -18.28 10.61
N GLN A 374 -0.10 -16.95 10.54
CA GLN A 374 -0.88 -16.08 11.43
C GLN A 374 -2.01 -15.44 10.62
N ALA A 375 -3.12 -15.15 11.28
CA ALA A 375 -4.28 -14.55 10.60
C ALA A 375 -4.33 -13.04 10.76
N ILE A 376 -4.89 -12.39 9.74
CA ILE A 376 -5.34 -11.00 9.79
C ILE A 376 -6.85 -10.99 9.56
N LEU A 377 -7.57 -10.14 10.30
CA LEU A 377 -9.03 -10.01 10.24
C LEU A 377 -9.43 -8.54 10.25
N TRP A 378 -10.53 -8.21 9.58
CA TRP A 378 -11.19 -6.92 9.75
C TRP A 378 -11.73 -6.79 11.19
N CYS A 379 -11.55 -5.63 11.79
CA CYS A 379 -11.94 -5.36 13.18
C CYS A 379 -13.41 -4.96 13.27
N GLU A 380 -14.29 -5.95 13.46
CA GLU A 380 -15.72 -5.76 13.67
C GLU A 380 -16.06 -5.53 15.14
N LEU A 381 -16.97 -4.58 15.38
CA LEU A 381 -17.47 -4.20 16.70
C LEU A 381 -18.96 -4.57 16.85
N ASP A 382 -19.47 -4.50 18.07
CA ASP A 382 -20.91 -4.70 18.39
C ASP A 382 -21.86 -3.76 17.63
N ASN A 383 -21.39 -2.57 17.23
CA ASN A 383 -22.14 -1.61 16.43
C ASN A 383 -21.30 -1.05 15.27
N ILE A 384 -21.93 -0.81 14.11
CA ILE A 384 -21.30 -0.20 12.93
C ILE A 384 -21.13 1.33 13.02
N TYR A 385 -21.68 1.95 14.08
CA TYR A 385 -21.54 3.37 14.41
C TYR A 385 -21.32 3.53 15.92
N MET A 386 -20.73 4.65 16.35
CA MET A 386 -20.61 4.95 17.78
C MET A 386 -21.99 5.22 18.42
N PRO A 387 -22.24 4.77 19.66
CA PRO A 387 -21.31 4.06 20.55
C PRO A 387 -21.18 2.56 20.23
N ALA A 388 -19.95 2.14 19.95
CA ALA A 388 -19.52 0.74 19.98
C ALA A 388 -18.74 0.50 21.29
N ASN A 389 -18.92 -0.68 21.89
CA ASN A 389 -18.46 -0.99 23.25
C ASN A 389 -17.42 -2.10 23.28
N GLU A 390 -17.60 -3.12 22.43
CA GLU A 390 -16.82 -4.36 22.41
C GLU A 390 -16.67 -4.87 20.97
N TYR A 391 -15.87 -5.91 20.79
CA TYR A 391 -15.79 -6.62 19.51
C TYR A 391 -17.12 -7.31 19.17
N LEU A 392 -17.40 -7.50 17.88
CA LEU A 392 -18.56 -8.30 17.44
C LEU A 392 -18.50 -9.72 18.02
N PHE A 393 -17.29 -10.27 18.13
CA PHE A 393 -17.00 -11.60 18.66
C PHE A 393 -15.59 -11.67 19.27
N ASP A 394 -15.26 -12.75 20.00
CA ASP A 394 -13.99 -12.89 20.71
C ASP A 394 -12.84 -13.24 19.75
N TYR A 395 -12.04 -12.26 19.36
CA TYR A 395 -10.82 -12.47 18.58
C TYR A 395 -9.77 -13.28 19.37
N GLN A 396 -9.08 -14.20 18.69
CA GLN A 396 -8.04 -15.04 19.31
C GLN A 396 -6.69 -14.33 19.31
N LYS A 397 -5.98 -14.35 20.45
CA LYS A 397 -4.83 -13.48 20.78
C LYS A 397 -3.74 -13.28 19.73
N ASP A 398 -3.52 -14.25 18.84
CA ASP A 398 -2.48 -14.26 17.82
C ASP A 398 -2.93 -13.74 16.44
N VAL A 399 -4.13 -13.16 16.33
CA VAL A 399 -4.56 -12.42 15.12
C VAL A 399 -4.07 -10.97 15.15
N THR A 400 -3.79 -10.43 13.95
CA THR A 400 -3.71 -8.99 13.70
C THR A 400 -5.07 -8.47 13.26
N LEU A 401 -5.51 -7.33 13.77
CA LEU A 401 -6.78 -6.71 13.40
C LEU A 401 -6.55 -5.49 12.50
N VAL A 402 -7.51 -5.19 11.62
CA VAL A 402 -7.46 -4.01 10.74
C VAL A 402 -8.63 -3.07 11.05
N THR A 403 -8.35 -1.80 11.39
CA THR A 403 -9.39 -0.78 11.57
C THR A 403 -9.91 -0.33 10.22
N TRP A 404 -11.22 -0.22 10.02
CA TRP A 404 -11.76 0.03 8.68
C TRP A 404 -13.03 0.87 8.66
N ARG A 405 -14.03 0.58 9.51
CA ARG A 405 -15.28 1.36 9.57
C ARG A 405 -15.01 2.80 10.03
N MET A 406 -15.56 3.74 9.27
CA MET A 406 -15.44 5.18 9.53
C MET A 406 -15.85 5.54 10.97
N GLY A 407 -14.98 6.22 11.69
CA GLY A 407 -15.23 6.72 13.05
C GLY A 407 -15.22 5.68 14.18
N LEU A 408 -15.05 4.38 13.90
CA LEU A 408 -14.89 3.35 14.94
C LEU A 408 -13.44 3.13 15.39
N THR A 409 -12.48 3.61 14.59
CA THR A 409 -11.04 3.45 14.79
C THR A 409 -10.54 3.68 16.24
N PRO A 410 -10.97 4.73 16.97
CA PRO A 410 -10.54 4.92 18.36
C PRO A 410 -10.91 3.76 19.30
N LYS A 411 -12.08 3.14 19.11
CA LYS A 411 -12.51 1.98 19.91
C LYS A 411 -11.71 0.73 19.53
N CYS A 412 -11.38 0.56 18.24
CA CYS A 412 -10.50 -0.52 17.81
C CYS A 412 -9.12 -0.42 18.48
N ILE A 413 -8.51 0.77 18.51
CA ILE A 413 -7.23 1.04 19.20
C ILE A 413 -7.31 0.69 20.69
N GLU A 414 -8.35 1.17 21.39
CA GLU A 414 -8.58 0.90 22.81
C GLU A 414 -8.64 -0.62 23.09
N LEU A 415 -9.46 -1.35 22.33
CA LEU A 415 -9.64 -2.79 22.52
C LEU A 415 -8.39 -3.59 22.15
N THR A 416 -7.66 -3.22 21.09
CA THR A 416 -6.40 -3.91 20.71
C THR A 416 -5.29 -3.68 21.72
N ALA A 417 -5.17 -2.46 22.26
CA ALA A 417 -4.22 -2.15 23.33
C ALA A 417 -4.53 -2.96 24.61
N ALA A 418 -5.81 -3.08 24.98
CA ALA A 418 -6.24 -3.82 26.18
C ALA A 418 -6.09 -5.34 26.06
N SER A 419 -6.32 -5.89 24.86
CA SER A 419 -6.24 -7.34 24.58
C SER A 419 -4.85 -7.84 24.21
N GLY A 420 -3.98 -6.94 23.72
CA GLY A 420 -2.64 -7.24 23.22
C GLY A 420 -2.58 -7.64 21.74
N HIS A 421 -3.66 -7.41 20.97
CA HIS A 421 -3.66 -7.62 19.52
C HIS A 421 -2.78 -6.61 18.79
N HIS A 422 -2.16 -7.05 17.69
CA HIS A 422 -1.58 -6.14 16.72
C HIS A 422 -2.65 -5.44 15.89
N LEU A 423 -2.45 -4.16 15.56
CA LEU A 423 -3.40 -3.34 14.81
C LEU A 423 -2.78 -2.75 13.55
N LEU A 424 -3.47 -2.90 12.42
CA LEU A 424 -3.23 -2.19 11.16
C LEU A 424 -4.26 -1.09 10.98
N MET A 425 -3.78 0.10 10.65
CA MET A 425 -4.61 1.29 10.50
C MET A 425 -5.04 1.44 9.04
N ALA A 426 -6.30 1.10 8.74
CA ALA A 426 -6.96 1.38 7.45
C ALA A 426 -8.27 2.20 7.60
N PRO A 427 -8.33 3.24 8.46
CA PRO A 427 -9.58 3.93 8.81
C PRO A 427 -10.30 4.55 7.59
N GLY A 428 -11.62 4.29 7.49
CA GLY A 428 -12.47 4.74 6.39
C GLY A 428 -12.42 6.24 6.11
N GLU A 429 -12.29 7.08 7.14
CA GLU A 429 -12.19 8.53 6.98
C GLU A 429 -10.87 9.06 6.37
N TYR A 430 -9.87 8.19 6.15
CA TYR A 430 -8.54 8.58 5.66
C TYR A 430 -7.96 7.67 4.58
N ALA A 431 -8.15 6.36 4.70
CA ALA A 431 -7.35 5.35 4.01
C ALA A 431 -8.12 4.49 2.98
N TYR A 432 -9.43 4.72 2.84
CA TYR A 432 -10.23 4.14 1.76
C TYR A 432 -9.98 4.92 0.46
N LEU A 433 -9.23 4.29 -0.45
CA LEU A 433 -8.78 4.90 -1.71
C LEU A 433 -9.76 4.62 -2.85
N ASP A 434 -10.76 3.77 -2.65
CA ASP A 434 -11.93 3.58 -3.52
C ASP A 434 -12.97 4.72 -3.40
N TYR A 435 -12.97 5.47 -2.29
CA TYR A 435 -13.88 6.61 -2.08
C TYR A 435 -13.60 7.76 -3.07
N PRO A 436 -14.62 8.51 -3.54
CA PRO A 436 -14.44 9.66 -4.44
C PRO A 436 -13.47 10.71 -3.90
N GLN A 437 -12.65 11.31 -4.77
CA GLN A 437 -11.65 12.33 -4.38
C GLN A 437 -12.21 13.76 -4.36
N LEU A 438 -13.32 13.99 -5.07
CA LEU A 438 -14.09 15.22 -5.06
C LEU A 438 -15.57 14.92 -5.37
N LYS A 439 -16.45 15.88 -5.10
CA LYS A 439 -17.84 15.84 -5.59
C LYS A 439 -17.85 15.82 -7.12
N GLY A 440 -18.62 14.94 -7.74
CA GLY A 440 -18.61 14.73 -9.19
C GLY A 440 -17.54 13.77 -9.72
N ASP A 441 -16.63 13.24 -8.88
CA ASP A 441 -15.71 12.18 -9.30
C ASP A 441 -16.45 10.84 -9.36
N LEU A 442 -16.07 9.99 -10.32
CA LEU A 442 -16.58 8.64 -10.33
C LEU A 442 -16.08 7.88 -9.08
N PRO A 443 -16.78 6.82 -8.62
CA PRO A 443 -18.05 6.31 -9.11
C PRO A 443 -19.28 7.04 -8.54
N GLU A 444 -19.73 8.12 -9.21
CA GLU A 444 -20.95 8.85 -8.85
C GLU A 444 -22.22 8.29 -9.51
N PHE A 445 -22.15 7.08 -10.11
CA PHE A 445 -23.39 6.38 -10.48
C PHE A 445 -24.00 5.79 -9.19
N ASN A 446 -24.90 6.56 -8.58
CA ASN A 446 -25.56 6.33 -7.30
C ASN A 446 -24.67 6.38 -6.03
N ASN A 447 -23.34 6.45 -6.12
CA ASN A 447 -22.34 6.65 -5.03
C ASN A 447 -22.40 5.69 -3.81
N TRP A 448 -23.43 4.84 -3.69
CA TRP A 448 -23.63 3.87 -2.59
C TRP A 448 -23.59 4.49 -1.17
N GLY A 449 -23.69 5.81 -1.06
CA GLY A 449 -23.55 6.57 0.19
C GLY A 449 -22.10 6.88 0.59
N MET A 450 -21.10 6.58 -0.24
CA MET A 450 -19.69 6.71 0.12
C MET A 450 -19.27 8.18 0.34
N PRO A 451 -18.46 8.46 1.37
CA PRO A 451 -18.00 9.81 1.69
C PRO A 451 -16.88 10.24 0.73
N ILE A 452 -16.64 11.55 0.63
CA ILE A 452 -15.53 12.10 -0.16
C ILE A 452 -14.28 12.14 0.72
N THR A 453 -13.19 11.50 0.28
CA THR A 453 -11.88 11.56 0.93
C THR A 453 -10.90 12.31 0.02
N THR A 454 -10.67 13.60 0.30
CA THR A 454 -9.75 14.46 -0.47
C THR A 454 -8.28 14.09 -0.21
N LEU A 455 -7.34 14.63 -1.01
CA LEU A 455 -5.91 14.46 -0.74
C LEU A 455 -5.49 15.09 0.59
N GLU A 456 -6.01 16.27 0.90
CA GLU A 456 -5.77 16.96 2.17
C GLU A 456 -6.28 16.11 3.34
N LYS A 457 -7.48 15.52 3.20
CA LYS A 457 -8.03 14.63 4.22
C LYS A 457 -7.15 13.40 4.42
N ALA A 458 -6.74 12.72 3.35
CA ALA A 458 -5.80 11.59 3.44
C ALA A 458 -4.44 11.99 4.06
N TYR A 459 -4.02 13.26 3.93
CA TYR A 459 -2.79 13.77 4.55
C TYR A 459 -2.95 14.11 6.04
N GLU A 460 -4.13 14.52 6.50
CA GLU A 460 -4.41 14.74 7.95
C GLU A 460 -4.20 13.47 8.80
N PHE A 461 -4.22 12.29 8.17
CA PHE A 461 -4.10 11.01 8.86
C PHE A 461 -2.83 10.88 9.69
N ASP A 462 -2.96 10.88 11.02
CA ASP A 462 -1.96 10.32 11.94
C ASP A 462 -2.35 8.88 12.30
N PRO A 463 -1.57 7.86 11.91
CA PRO A 463 -1.79 6.48 12.34
C PRO A 463 -1.77 6.28 13.86
N GLY A 464 -1.12 7.18 14.60
CA GLY A 464 -1.15 7.18 16.06
C GLY A 464 -2.44 7.73 16.67
N TYR A 465 -3.33 8.33 15.88
CA TYR A 465 -4.56 9.01 16.35
C TYR A 465 -4.31 10.01 17.50
N GLY A 466 -3.14 10.66 17.52
CA GLY A 466 -2.73 11.60 18.57
C GLY A 466 -2.26 10.95 19.88
N LEU A 467 -2.15 9.61 19.97
CA LEU A 467 -1.62 8.93 21.14
C LEU A 467 -0.10 9.16 21.32
N PRO A 468 0.42 9.12 22.55
CA PRO A 468 1.86 9.03 22.80
C PRO A 468 2.50 7.80 22.15
N GLU A 469 3.74 7.92 21.67
CA GLU A 469 4.48 6.83 21.01
C GLU A 469 4.53 5.53 21.85
N ALA A 470 4.62 5.65 23.17
CA ALA A 470 4.63 4.52 24.09
C ALA A 470 3.36 3.65 24.03
N GLU A 471 2.21 4.23 23.67
CA GLU A 471 0.91 3.56 23.55
C GLU A 471 0.69 2.97 22.14
N GLN A 472 1.39 3.52 21.13
CA GLN A 472 1.31 3.06 19.73
C GLN A 472 1.99 1.70 19.47
N ARG A 473 2.65 1.07 20.46
CA ARG A 473 3.44 -0.17 20.27
C ARG A 473 2.70 -1.36 19.67
N HIS A 474 1.38 -1.40 19.82
CA HIS A 474 0.52 -2.45 19.26
C HIS A 474 0.12 -2.17 17.80
N ILE A 475 0.24 -0.91 17.36
CA ILE A 475 -0.01 -0.47 15.98
C ILE A 475 1.21 -0.85 15.13
N VAL A 476 1.03 -1.87 14.28
CA VAL A 476 2.12 -2.42 13.44
C VAL A 476 2.24 -1.72 12.08
N GLY A 477 1.27 -0.89 11.72
CA GLY A 477 1.40 0.04 10.60
C GLY A 477 0.11 0.44 9.91
N VAL A 478 0.21 0.79 8.63
CA VAL A 478 -0.87 1.40 7.83
C VAL A 478 -1.25 0.55 6.63
N MET A 479 -2.50 0.68 6.17
CA MET A 479 -3.00 0.08 4.95
C MET A 479 -3.95 1.04 4.24
N GLY A 480 -3.84 1.14 2.91
CA GLY A 480 -4.84 1.80 2.07
C GLY A 480 -5.65 0.75 1.31
N THR A 481 -6.98 0.84 1.38
CA THR A 481 -7.88 -0.11 0.71
C THR A 481 -8.31 0.38 -0.66
N LEU A 482 -8.47 -0.54 -1.60
CA LEU A 482 -8.92 -0.29 -2.97
C LEU A 482 -9.98 -1.33 -3.33
N TRP A 483 -11.18 -1.19 -2.76
CA TRP A 483 -12.36 -2.00 -3.07
C TRP A 483 -12.82 -1.74 -4.52
N ALA A 484 -12.87 -2.78 -5.35
CA ALA A 484 -12.80 -2.60 -6.79
C ALA A 484 -14.16 -2.54 -7.51
N GLU A 485 -15.30 -2.41 -6.84
CA GLU A 485 -16.64 -2.43 -7.48
C GLU A 485 -16.74 -1.53 -8.73
N ALA A 486 -16.07 -0.37 -8.70
CA ALA A 486 -15.98 0.55 -9.83
C ALA A 486 -14.53 0.84 -10.31
N MET A 487 -13.64 -0.14 -10.19
CA MET A 487 -12.25 -0.09 -10.69
C MET A 487 -11.98 -1.24 -11.66
N GLN A 488 -12.62 -1.20 -12.83
CA GLN A 488 -12.56 -2.28 -13.85
C GLN A 488 -11.17 -2.54 -14.43
N ASP A 489 -10.25 -1.57 -14.37
CA ASP A 489 -8.91 -1.68 -14.95
C ASP A 489 -7.84 -0.95 -14.11
N ILE A 490 -6.56 -1.20 -14.44
CA ILE A 490 -5.40 -0.64 -13.74
C ILE A 490 -5.27 0.89 -13.84
N ASN A 491 -5.79 1.51 -14.90
CA ASN A 491 -5.81 2.98 -15.00
C ASN A 491 -6.75 3.55 -13.95
N ARG A 492 -7.89 2.90 -13.74
CA ARG A 492 -8.86 3.32 -12.73
C ARG A 492 -8.36 3.04 -11.31
N VAL A 493 -7.73 1.89 -11.06
CA VAL A 493 -7.04 1.59 -9.79
C VAL A 493 -6.01 2.67 -9.46
N THR A 494 -5.13 2.99 -10.41
CA THR A 494 -4.06 3.98 -10.18
C THR A 494 -4.60 5.41 -10.02
N TYR A 495 -5.66 5.78 -10.74
CA TYR A 495 -6.33 7.08 -10.58
C TYR A 495 -6.90 7.27 -9.17
N MET A 496 -7.49 6.21 -8.61
CA MET A 496 -8.09 6.20 -7.27
C MET A 496 -7.03 6.13 -6.17
N THR A 497 -5.92 5.42 -6.44
CA THR A 497 -4.74 5.36 -5.58
C THR A 497 -4.03 6.71 -5.50
N TYR A 498 -3.66 7.31 -6.63
CA TYR A 498 -2.74 8.45 -6.68
C TYR A 498 -3.46 9.76 -7.01
N PRO A 499 -3.27 10.83 -6.20
CA PRO A 499 -2.14 11.04 -5.29
C PRO A 499 -2.32 10.63 -3.82
N ARG A 500 -3.48 10.16 -3.36
CA ARG A 500 -3.71 9.84 -1.92
C ARG A 500 -2.75 8.78 -1.35
N GLY A 501 -2.34 7.81 -2.16
CA GLY A 501 -1.30 6.84 -1.83
C GLY A 501 0.08 7.47 -1.57
N LEU A 502 0.35 8.70 -2.00
CA LEU A 502 1.56 9.45 -1.63
C LEU A 502 1.44 10.01 -0.19
N ALA A 503 0.25 10.45 0.19
CA ALA A 503 -0.03 10.95 1.54
C ALA A 503 0.03 9.81 2.58
N LEU A 504 -0.56 8.66 2.24
CA LEU A 504 -0.50 7.45 3.07
C LEU A 504 0.92 6.87 3.20
N ALA A 505 1.73 6.93 2.13
CA ALA A 505 3.15 6.53 2.20
C ALA A 505 3.92 7.41 3.20
N GLU A 506 3.67 8.72 3.19
CA GLU A 506 4.23 9.66 4.16
C GLU A 506 3.70 9.45 5.58
N ALA A 507 2.44 9.09 5.77
CA ALA A 507 1.90 8.73 7.08
C ALA A 507 2.52 7.45 7.68
N GLY A 508 2.82 6.45 6.82
CA GLY A 508 3.43 5.18 7.23
C GLY A 508 4.96 5.22 7.43
N TRP A 509 5.64 6.20 6.84
CA TRP A 509 7.12 6.30 6.85
C TRP A 509 7.63 7.46 7.72
N THR A 510 7.05 8.65 7.56
CA THR A 510 7.57 9.89 8.14
C THR A 510 6.97 10.15 9.51
N GLN A 511 7.81 10.52 10.49
CA GLN A 511 7.37 10.93 11.81
C GLN A 511 6.53 12.20 11.73
N MET A 512 5.49 12.32 12.57
CA MET A 512 4.53 13.43 12.49
C MET A 512 5.19 14.81 12.57
N ALA A 513 6.29 14.94 13.32
CA ALA A 513 7.06 16.18 13.45
C ALA A 513 7.71 16.68 12.13
N HIS A 514 7.82 15.83 11.11
CA HIS A 514 8.42 16.15 9.81
C HIS A 514 7.39 16.22 8.67
N ARG A 515 6.09 16.07 9.00
CA ARG A 515 4.98 16.17 8.04
C ARG A 515 4.41 17.59 8.03
N GLU A 516 4.37 18.21 6.84
CA GLU A 516 3.92 19.59 6.63
C GLU A 516 3.23 19.68 5.26
N TRP A 517 1.96 20.12 5.25
CA TRP A 517 1.10 20.04 4.06
C TRP A 517 1.62 20.85 2.87
N LYS A 518 2.12 22.08 3.06
CA LYS A 518 2.69 22.87 1.95
C LYS A 518 3.98 22.23 1.41
N SER A 519 4.79 21.61 2.27
CA SER A 519 5.96 20.82 1.88
C SER A 519 5.56 19.62 1.02
N PHE A 520 4.56 18.86 1.46
CA PHE A 520 4.00 17.73 0.70
C PHE A 520 3.48 18.18 -0.68
N CYS A 521 2.66 19.23 -0.72
CA CYS A 521 2.15 19.82 -1.97
C CYS A 521 3.28 20.23 -2.94
N ARG A 522 4.35 20.85 -2.45
CA ARG A 522 5.53 21.18 -3.28
C ARG A 522 6.24 19.93 -3.80
N ARG A 523 6.46 18.93 -2.94
CA ARG A 523 7.18 17.68 -3.27
C ARG A 523 6.43 16.74 -4.21
N MET A 524 5.12 16.94 -4.34
CA MET A 524 4.27 16.13 -5.19
C MET A 524 4.43 16.44 -6.68
N TYR A 525 4.74 17.68 -7.09
CA TYR A 525 4.76 18.06 -8.52
C TYR A 525 5.70 17.20 -9.38
N PRO A 526 7.00 16.97 -9.02
CA PRO A 526 7.86 16.11 -9.84
C PRO A 526 7.42 14.64 -9.81
N ASN A 527 6.80 14.19 -8.72
CA ASN A 527 6.29 12.83 -8.59
C ASN A 527 5.07 12.57 -9.47
N LEU A 528 4.14 13.53 -9.58
CA LEU A 528 3.02 13.43 -10.53
C LEU A 528 3.51 13.36 -11.97
N LEU A 529 4.47 14.22 -12.36
CA LEU A 529 5.07 14.20 -13.69
C LEU A 529 5.80 12.86 -13.97
N TYR A 530 6.49 12.31 -12.98
CA TYR A 530 7.10 10.98 -13.08
C TYR A 530 6.04 9.88 -13.27
N LEU A 531 5.00 9.86 -12.43
CA LEU A 531 3.91 8.87 -12.50
C LEU A 531 3.23 8.89 -13.86
N MET A 532 2.85 10.08 -14.35
CA MET A 532 2.27 10.25 -15.69
C MET A 532 3.22 9.76 -16.80
N LYS A 533 4.53 9.98 -16.66
CA LYS A 533 5.54 9.47 -17.61
C LYS A 533 5.66 7.94 -17.59
N GLN A 534 5.39 7.28 -16.45
CA GLN A 534 5.31 5.81 -16.36
C GLN A 534 3.96 5.24 -16.85
N GLY A 535 3.05 6.07 -17.36
CA GLY A 535 1.71 5.64 -17.76
C GLY A 535 0.72 5.47 -16.61
N VAL A 536 1.06 5.91 -15.40
CA VAL A 536 0.15 5.90 -14.25
C VAL A 536 -0.91 6.98 -14.46
N SER A 537 -2.18 6.56 -14.52
CA SER A 537 -3.30 7.50 -14.46
C SER A 537 -3.38 8.06 -13.04
N VAL A 538 -3.37 9.39 -12.91
CA VAL A 538 -3.43 10.09 -11.62
C VAL A 538 -4.62 11.05 -11.62
N ARG A 539 -5.30 11.18 -10.47
CA ARG A 539 -6.32 12.22 -10.32
C ARG A 539 -5.62 13.58 -10.14
N VAL A 540 -5.98 14.56 -10.96
CA VAL A 540 -5.35 15.90 -10.94
C VAL A 540 -5.70 16.62 -9.62
N PRO A 541 -4.72 16.94 -8.76
CA PRO A 541 -5.00 17.52 -7.44
C PRO A 541 -5.08 19.05 -7.49
N PHE A 542 -6.23 19.57 -7.91
CA PHE A 542 -6.48 21.01 -8.00
C PHE A 542 -6.32 21.77 -6.66
N GLU A 543 -6.37 21.07 -5.54
CA GLU A 543 -6.16 21.61 -4.18
C GLU A 543 -4.70 22.00 -3.86
N VAL A 544 -3.70 21.50 -4.60
CA VAL A 544 -2.28 21.82 -4.30
C VAL A 544 -1.73 23.02 -5.08
N VAL A 545 -2.54 23.56 -5.99
CA VAL A 545 -2.24 24.80 -6.71
C VAL A 545 -2.74 25.98 -5.87
N PRO A 546 -1.90 26.95 -5.51
CA PRO A 546 -2.37 28.19 -4.88
C PRO A 546 -3.41 28.88 -5.78
N ARG A 547 -4.58 29.17 -5.22
CA ARG A 547 -5.65 29.92 -5.91
C ARG A 547 -5.45 31.43 -5.83
#